data_AF-A0AAV2SUA6-F1
#
_entry.id   AF-A0AAV2SUA6-F1
#
_cell.length_a   1.000
_cell.length_b   1.000
_cell.length_c   1.000
_cell.angle_alpha   90.00
_cell.angle_beta   90.00
_cell.angle_gamma   90.00
#
_symmetry.space_group_name_H-M   'P 1'
#
loop_
_entity.id
_entity.type
_entity.pdbx_description
1 polymer ?
#
loop_
_entity_poly.entity_id
_entity_poly.type
_entity_poly.pdbx_seq_one_letter_code
_entity_poly.pdbx_strand_id
1 'polypeptide(L)'
;DIIRSASSNLFLATRGRANFRSIQVLVPSAWTASTCPALTDLKLGTTEDWATADLRVTHGRNPVHGYRPWTLQTQGCAKPGNYISMGYELLLENTTETAGRLVGVEWLKYRYGVFSEMGSPGSPVHPPHYRAPDASWTPNACANTRLNTHTDCDPSSLTCSPFIRQEDNLG
;
A
#
# COMPACT_ATOMS: atom_id res chain seq x y z
N ASP A 1 0.20 -16.03 -3.18
CA ASP A 1 1.20 -15.89 -2.10
C ASP A 1 1.34 -14.51 -1.49
N ILE A 2 1.19 -13.41 -2.26
CA ILE A 2 1.28 -12.03 -1.75
C ILE A 2 0.42 -11.79 -0.49
N ILE A 3 -0.85 -12.20 -0.50
CA ILE A 3 -1.74 -12.00 0.65
C ILE A 3 -1.27 -12.78 1.90
N ARG A 4 -0.68 -13.96 1.72
CA ARG A 4 -0.09 -14.72 2.83
C ARG A 4 1.13 -14.00 3.39
N SER A 5 1.99 -13.47 2.50
CA SER A 5 3.13 -12.64 2.91
C SER A 5 2.67 -11.38 3.66
N ALA A 6 1.64 -10.68 3.16
CA ALA A 6 1.06 -9.53 3.84
C ALA A 6 0.55 -9.88 5.25
N SER A 7 -0.17 -11.00 5.40
CA SER A 7 -0.62 -11.50 6.71
C SER A 7 0.54 -11.74 7.68
N SER A 8 1.62 -12.37 7.22
CA SER A 8 2.82 -12.59 8.04
C SER A 8 3.52 -11.28 8.42
N ASN A 9 3.66 -10.34 7.48
CA ASN A 9 4.26 -9.04 7.75
C ASN A 9 3.44 -8.23 8.76
N LEU A 10 2.10 -8.22 8.62
CA LEU A 10 1.19 -7.59 9.58
C LEU A 10 1.35 -8.19 10.98
N PHE A 11 1.42 -9.52 11.07
CA PHE A 11 1.60 -10.20 12.35
C PHE A 11 2.90 -9.77 13.03
N LEU A 12 4.01 -9.71 12.28
CA LEU A 12 5.29 -9.27 12.82
C LEU A 12 5.28 -7.79 13.20
N ALA A 13 4.85 -6.91 12.30
CA ALA A 13 4.84 -5.46 12.50
C ALA A 13 3.96 -5.05 13.69
N THR A 14 2.83 -5.73 13.89
CA THR A 14 1.90 -5.46 14.99
C THR A 14 2.22 -6.24 16.27
N ARG A 15 3.36 -6.93 16.34
CA ARG A 15 3.79 -7.76 17.48
C ARG A 15 2.73 -8.81 17.87
N GLY A 16 2.18 -9.47 16.86
CA GLY A 16 1.22 -10.56 16.99
C GLY A 16 -0.24 -10.14 17.13
N ARG A 17 -0.58 -8.88 16.90
CA ARG A 17 -1.94 -8.35 17.15
C ARG A 17 -2.89 -8.43 15.95
N ALA A 18 -2.37 -8.43 14.73
CA ALA A 18 -3.17 -8.45 13.51
C ALA A 18 -2.61 -9.42 12.47
N ASN A 19 -3.49 -10.20 11.86
CA ASN A 19 -3.21 -11.05 10.70
C ASN A 19 -4.52 -11.31 9.93
N PHE A 20 -4.41 -11.83 8.72
CA PHE A 20 -5.57 -12.30 7.96
C PHE A 20 -5.94 -13.71 8.43
N ARG A 21 -7.08 -13.82 9.11
CA ARG A 21 -7.61 -15.11 9.58
C ARG A 21 -8.33 -15.89 8.48
N SER A 22 -9.13 -15.19 7.68
CA SER A 22 -9.89 -15.77 6.56
C SER A 22 -9.97 -14.73 5.45
N ILE A 23 -9.94 -15.21 4.20
CA ILE A 23 -10.01 -14.41 2.99
C ILE A 23 -11.01 -15.08 2.07
N GLN A 24 -11.90 -14.28 1.51
CA GLN A 24 -12.78 -14.67 0.42
C GLN A 24 -12.28 -13.98 -0.85
N VAL A 25 -12.17 -14.74 -1.94
CA VAL A 25 -11.72 -14.22 -3.23
C VAL A 25 -12.90 -14.23 -4.18
N LEU A 26 -13.31 -13.04 -4.63
CA LEU A 26 -14.30 -12.89 -5.67
C LEU A 26 -13.63 -12.99 -7.04
N VAL A 27 -14.21 -13.79 -7.91
CA VAL A 27 -13.79 -13.94 -9.30
C VAL A 27 -14.96 -13.59 -10.23
N PRO A 28 -14.70 -13.14 -11.46
CA PRO A 28 -15.75 -12.90 -12.44
C PRO A 28 -16.64 -14.13 -12.66
N SER A 29 -17.95 -13.93 -12.86
CA SER A 29 -18.91 -15.01 -13.09
C SER A 29 -18.64 -15.83 -14.35
N ALA A 30 -17.89 -15.28 -15.30
CA ALA A 30 -17.46 -15.98 -16.52
C ALA A 30 -16.31 -16.97 -16.27
N TRP A 31 -15.64 -16.93 -15.11
CA TRP A 31 -14.56 -17.85 -14.79
C TRP A 31 -15.12 -19.20 -14.36
N THR A 32 -14.66 -20.24 -15.03
CA THR A 32 -15.00 -21.64 -14.77
C THR A 32 -13.74 -22.44 -14.47
N ALA A 33 -13.90 -23.67 -13.96
CA ALA A 33 -12.79 -24.60 -13.76
C ALA A 33 -11.98 -24.88 -15.04
N SER A 34 -12.57 -24.72 -16.24
CA SER A 34 -11.83 -24.85 -17.50
C SER A 34 -10.93 -23.65 -17.79
N THR A 35 -11.33 -22.45 -17.39
CA THR A 35 -10.51 -21.23 -17.54
C THR A 35 -9.48 -21.05 -16.42
N CYS A 36 -9.76 -21.59 -15.23
CA CYS A 36 -8.84 -21.55 -14.10
C CYS A 36 -9.03 -22.83 -13.27
N PRO A 37 -8.23 -23.88 -13.51
CA PRO A 37 -8.36 -25.17 -12.83
C PRO A 37 -8.19 -25.12 -11.31
N ALA A 38 -7.59 -24.04 -10.79
CA ALA A 38 -7.47 -23.81 -9.35
C ALA A 38 -8.80 -23.45 -8.67
N LEU A 39 -9.85 -23.15 -9.44
CA LEU A 39 -11.19 -22.85 -8.93
C LEU A 39 -11.98 -24.15 -8.72
N THR A 40 -11.70 -24.84 -7.61
CA THR A 40 -12.34 -26.12 -7.27
C THR A 40 -13.66 -25.94 -6.51
N ASP A 41 -13.81 -24.86 -5.74
CA ASP A 41 -14.93 -24.63 -4.82
C ASP A 41 -15.61 -23.26 -5.05
N LEU A 42 -16.06 -23.00 -6.27
CA LEU A 42 -16.80 -21.78 -6.59
C LEU A 42 -18.19 -21.81 -5.93
N LYS A 43 -18.46 -20.78 -5.15
CA LYS A 43 -19.79 -20.47 -4.64
C LYS A 43 -20.26 -19.18 -5.27
N LEU A 44 -21.55 -19.11 -5.61
CA LEU A 44 -22.17 -17.85 -6.00
C LEU A 44 -22.08 -16.88 -4.82
N GLY A 45 -21.38 -15.76 -5.02
CA GLY A 45 -21.42 -14.63 -4.10
C GLY A 45 -22.86 -14.15 -4.00
N THR A 46 -23.37 -14.03 -2.79
CA THR A 46 -24.75 -13.56 -2.56
C THR A 46 -24.76 -12.13 -2.04
N THR A 47 -23.77 -11.77 -1.25
CA THR A 47 -23.63 -10.45 -0.61
C THR A 47 -22.35 -9.75 -1.00
N GLU A 48 -21.37 -10.50 -1.48
CA GLU A 48 -20.04 -10.08 -1.81
C GLU A 48 -19.99 -9.55 -3.25
N ASP A 49 -19.59 -8.29 -3.42
CA ASP A 49 -19.47 -7.63 -4.72
C ASP A 49 -18.12 -6.90 -4.83
N TRP A 50 -17.67 -6.67 -6.05
CA TRP A 50 -16.46 -5.91 -6.34
C TRP A 50 -16.52 -4.50 -5.75
N ALA A 51 -17.70 -3.85 -5.77
CA ALA A 51 -17.88 -2.51 -5.25
C ALA A 51 -17.78 -2.42 -3.72
N THR A 52 -17.92 -3.54 -3.00
CA THR A 52 -17.83 -3.60 -1.53
C THR A 52 -16.57 -4.32 -1.04
N ALA A 53 -15.74 -4.84 -1.95
CA ALA A 53 -14.50 -5.53 -1.60
C ALA A 53 -13.48 -4.62 -0.90
N ASP A 54 -12.85 -5.16 0.16
CA ASP A 54 -11.78 -4.50 0.93
C ASP A 54 -10.52 -4.24 0.08
N LEU A 55 -10.17 -5.20 -0.78
CA LEU A 55 -9.03 -5.14 -1.68
C LEU A 55 -9.47 -5.48 -3.11
N ARG A 56 -9.14 -4.60 -4.04
CA ARG A 56 -9.52 -4.70 -5.46
C ARG A 56 -8.30 -4.88 -6.33
N VAL A 57 -8.41 -5.81 -7.28
CA VAL A 57 -7.43 -6.00 -8.35
C VAL A 57 -8.00 -5.37 -9.61
N THR A 58 -7.25 -4.45 -10.22
CA THR A 58 -7.70 -3.67 -11.38
C THR A 58 -6.80 -3.88 -12.60
N HIS A 59 -7.37 -3.75 -13.80
CA HIS A 59 -6.60 -3.78 -15.06
C HIS A 59 -5.88 -2.46 -15.38
N GLY A 60 -6.27 -1.36 -14.73
CA GLY A 60 -5.70 -0.04 -14.95
C GLY A 60 -4.57 0.29 -13.98
N ARG A 61 -3.60 1.07 -14.46
CA ARG A 61 -2.57 1.70 -13.62
C ARG A 61 -3.12 2.98 -13.04
N ASN A 62 -3.04 3.10 -11.72
CA ASN A 62 -3.31 4.37 -11.06
C ASN A 62 -2.28 5.41 -11.54
N PRO A 63 -2.68 6.65 -11.89
CA PRO A 63 -1.74 7.66 -12.39
C PRO A 63 -0.61 8.00 -11.41
N VAL A 64 -0.85 7.87 -10.11
CA VAL A 64 0.10 8.17 -9.03
C VAL A 64 0.83 6.90 -8.57
N HIS A 65 0.09 5.80 -8.37
CA HIS A 65 0.62 4.58 -7.74
C HIS A 65 1.01 3.47 -8.74
N GLY A 66 0.72 3.63 -10.03
CA GLY A 66 0.93 2.59 -11.03
C GLY A 66 0.13 1.33 -10.71
N TYR A 67 0.80 0.18 -10.66
CA TYR A 67 0.21 -1.10 -10.23
C TYR A 67 0.41 -1.39 -8.73
N ARG A 68 1.13 -0.55 -8.00
CA ARG A 68 1.37 -0.72 -6.56
C ARG A 68 0.05 -0.60 -5.78
N PRO A 69 -0.09 -1.29 -4.64
CA PRO A 69 -1.28 -1.15 -3.82
C PRO A 69 -1.36 0.26 -3.24
N TRP A 70 -2.58 0.77 -3.13
CA TRP A 70 -2.88 2.05 -2.50
C TRP A 70 -4.27 2.01 -1.86
N THR A 71 -4.43 2.73 -0.76
CA THR A 71 -5.67 2.84 -0.01
C THR A 71 -6.36 4.15 -0.35
N LEU A 72 -7.63 4.07 -0.75
CA LEU A 72 -8.48 5.25 -0.77
C LEU A 72 -8.91 5.55 0.66
N GLN A 73 -8.47 6.67 1.23
CA GLN A 73 -8.83 7.09 2.58
C GLN A 73 -9.36 8.52 2.55
N THR A 74 -10.68 8.66 2.63
CA THR A 74 -11.37 9.97 2.58
C THR A 74 -11.54 10.63 3.94
N GLN A 75 -11.34 9.88 5.03
CA GLN A 75 -11.51 10.34 6.41
C GLN A 75 -10.17 10.61 7.09
N GLY A 76 -10.21 11.27 8.24
CA GLY A 76 -9.03 11.59 9.05
C GLY A 76 -8.47 10.40 9.84
N CYS A 77 -7.59 10.70 10.80
CA CYS A 77 -6.91 9.70 11.62
C CYS A 77 -7.89 8.79 12.38
N ALA A 78 -7.47 7.54 12.60
CA ALA A 78 -8.25 6.52 13.33
C ALA A 78 -9.60 6.14 12.66
N LYS A 79 -9.84 6.60 11.42
CA LYS A 79 -11.01 6.23 10.64
C LYS A 79 -10.62 5.27 9.52
N PRO A 80 -11.34 4.15 9.33
CA PRO A 80 -11.03 3.22 8.26
C PRO A 80 -11.01 3.89 6.87
N GLY A 81 -10.14 3.38 6.01
CA GLY A 81 -10.17 3.68 4.58
C GLY A 81 -11.40 3.07 3.91
N ASN A 82 -11.64 3.47 2.66
CA ASN A 82 -12.76 3.01 1.86
C ASN A 82 -12.49 1.65 1.20
N TYR A 83 -11.32 1.50 0.57
CA TYR A 83 -10.84 0.24 -0.02
C TYR A 83 -9.35 0.34 -0.37
N ILE A 84 -8.71 -0.80 -0.58
CA ILE A 84 -7.37 -0.94 -1.15
C ILE A 84 -7.53 -1.31 -2.63
N SER A 85 -6.70 -0.75 -3.50
CA SER A 85 -6.65 -1.12 -4.92
C SER A 85 -5.23 -1.36 -5.36
N MET A 86 -5.02 -2.37 -6.21
CA MET A 86 -3.74 -2.67 -6.84
C MET A 86 -3.91 -3.14 -8.28
N GLY A 87 -2.90 -2.94 -9.12
CA GLY A 87 -2.91 -3.45 -10.48
C GLY A 87 -2.65 -4.96 -10.50
N TYR A 88 -3.29 -5.68 -11.42
CA TYR A 88 -3.06 -7.12 -11.57
C TYR A 88 -1.60 -7.45 -11.95
N GLU A 89 -0.87 -6.50 -12.56
CA GLU A 89 0.52 -6.70 -12.93
C GLU A 89 1.40 -7.01 -11.72
N LEU A 90 1.07 -6.48 -10.52
CA LEU A 90 1.78 -6.82 -9.28
C LEU A 90 1.74 -8.33 -8.97
N LEU A 91 0.67 -9.02 -9.37
CA LEU A 91 0.52 -10.48 -9.17
C LEU A 91 1.38 -11.29 -10.13
N LEU A 92 1.83 -10.70 -11.23
CA LEU A 92 2.68 -11.34 -12.24
C LEU A 92 4.18 -11.17 -11.94
N GLU A 93 4.53 -10.22 -11.07
CA GLU A 93 5.91 -9.96 -10.67
C GLU A 93 6.40 -11.01 -9.68
N ASN A 94 7.69 -11.38 -9.76
CA ASN A 94 8.34 -12.26 -8.78
C ASN A 94 8.79 -11.48 -7.52
N THR A 95 7.87 -10.73 -6.90
CA THR A 95 8.15 -9.80 -5.80
C THR A 95 7.31 -10.07 -4.55
N THR A 96 6.99 -11.34 -4.27
CA THR A 96 6.03 -11.75 -3.24
C THR A 96 6.27 -11.10 -1.87
N GLU A 97 7.52 -11.03 -1.39
CA GLU A 97 7.83 -10.42 -0.10
C GLU A 97 7.57 -8.91 -0.09
N THR A 98 8.14 -8.19 -1.05
CA THR A 98 7.97 -6.74 -1.19
C THR A 98 6.51 -6.36 -1.42
N ALA A 99 5.82 -7.05 -2.33
CA ALA A 99 4.40 -6.85 -2.58
C ALA A 99 3.55 -7.17 -1.34
N GLY A 100 3.91 -8.22 -0.60
CA GLY A 100 3.26 -8.56 0.68
C GLY A 100 3.39 -7.45 1.71
N ARG A 101 4.59 -6.88 1.86
CA ARG A 101 4.82 -5.71 2.73
C ARG A 101 3.97 -4.52 2.31
N LEU A 102 3.98 -4.17 1.02
CA LEU A 102 3.20 -3.04 0.49
C LEU A 102 1.69 -3.23 0.73
N VAL A 103 1.15 -4.43 0.48
CA VAL A 103 -0.26 -4.73 0.79
C VAL A 103 -0.53 -4.64 2.30
N GLY A 104 0.40 -5.07 3.15
CA GLY A 104 0.30 -4.93 4.60
C GLY A 104 0.21 -3.48 5.06
N VAL A 105 1.08 -2.60 4.53
CA VAL A 105 1.06 -1.16 4.81
C VAL A 105 -0.28 -0.55 4.44
N GLU A 106 -0.78 -0.83 3.24
CA GLU A 106 -2.09 -0.33 2.79
C GLU A 106 -3.24 -0.91 3.63
N TRP A 107 -3.13 -2.16 4.09
CA TRP A 107 -4.11 -2.71 5.01
C TRP A 107 -4.13 -1.99 6.37
N LEU A 108 -2.99 -1.56 6.91
CA LEU A 108 -2.95 -0.75 8.13
C LEU A 108 -3.67 0.59 7.95
N LYS A 109 -3.46 1.27 6.81
CA LYS A 109 -4.19 2.50 6.45
C LYS A 109 -5.68 2.22 6.36
N TYR A 110 -6.06 1.18 5.61
CA TYR A 110 -7.44 0.76 5.45
C TYR A 110 -8.13 0.44 6.80
N ARG A 111 -7.49 -0.35 7.66
CA ARG A 111 -8.12 -0.84 8.89
C ARG A 111 -8.12 0.19 10.01
N TYR A 112 -6.99 0.87 10.21
CA TYR A 112 -6.74 1.72 11.37
C TYR A 112 -6.73 3.21 11.06
N GLY A 113 -6.79 3.62 9.79
CA GLY A 113 -6.78 5.04 9.43
C GLY A 113 -5.48 5.73 9.78
N VAL A 114 -4.35 5.02 9.69
CA VAL A 114 -3.00 5.59 9.80
C VAL A 114 -2.58 6.17 8.46
N PHE A 115 -1.67 7.15 8.47
CA PHE A 115 -1.17 7.81 7.27
C PHE A 115 0.31 7.50 7.07
N SER A 116 0.81 7.72 5.85
CA SER A 116 2.25 7.64 5.62
C SER A 116 2.96 8.75 6.38
N GLU A 117 4.02 8.40 7.10
CA GLU A 117 4.94 9.38 7.69
C GLU A 117 5.83 10.02 6.61
N MET A 118 5.89 9.41 5.41
CA MET A 118 6.65 9.94 4.30
C MET A 118 5.94 11.14 3.67
N GLY A 119 6.65 12.26 3.61
CA GLY A 119 6.19 13.43 2.87
C GLY A 119 6.07 13.15 1.37
N SER A 120 5.11 13.80 0.72
CA SER A 120 4.78 13.59 -0.69
C SER A 120 5.19 14.79 -1.54
N PRO A 121 5.83 14.59 -2.71
CA PRO A 121 6.13 15.66 -3.64
C PRO A 121 4.88 16.45 -4.02
N GLY A 122 4.98 17.78 -4.04
CA GLY A 122 3.89 18.70 -4.34
C GLY A 122 2.91 18.90 -3.19
N SER A 123 3.08 18.23 -2.04
CA SER A 123 2.18 18.37 -0.90
C SER A 123 2.69 19.41 0.09
N PRO A 124 2.07 20.61 0.19
CA PRO A 124 2.47 21.61 1.20
C PRO A 124 2.09 21.18 2.62
N VAL A 125 1.08 20.32 2.77
CA VAL A 125 0.63 19.78 4.08
C VAL A 125 1.44 18.57 4.54
N HIS A 126 2.00 17.79 3.61
CA HIS A 126 2.91 16.68 3.90
C HIS A 126 4.21 16.87 3.12
N PRO A 127 5.02 17.90 3.47
CA PRO A 127 6.19 18.26 2.69
C PRO A 127 7.21 17.10 2.68
N PRO A 128 7.86 16.83 1.54
CA PRO A 128 8.81 15.73 1.41
C PRO A 128 10.09 15.94 2.23
N HIS A 129 10.39 17.19 2.61
CA HIS A 129 11.58 17.57 3.37
C HIS A 129 11.23 18.63 4.42
N TYR A 130 12.03 18.70 5.48
CA TYR A 130 11.97 19.75 6.50
C TYR A 130 13.35 20.36 6.74
N ARG A 131 13.40 21.55 7.33
CA ARG A 131 14.65 22.23 7.68
C ARG A 131 15.10 21.81 9.07
N ALA A 132 16.23 21.11 9.15
CA ALA A 132 16.82 20.69 10.41
C ALA A 132 17.48 21.88 11.16
N PRO A 133 17.77 21.74 12.47
CA PRO A 133 18.38 22.82 13.27
C PRO A 133 19.74 23.30 12.73
N ASP A 134 20.48 22.44 12.05
CA ASP A 134 21.76 22.76 11.39
C ASP A 134 21.59 23.44 10.02
N ALA A 135 20.37 23.87 9.69
CA ALA A 135 19.96 24.47 8.42
C ALA A 135 19.99 23.52 7.21
N SER A 136 20.27 22.22 7.39
CA SER A 136 20.20 21.24 6.30
C SER A 136 18.76 20.86 5.95
N TRP A 137 18.53 20.50 4.69
CA TRP A 137 17.27 19.92 4.24
C TRP A 137 17.30 18.40 4.43
N THR A 138 16.40 17.90 5.27
CA THR A 138 16.31 16.49 5.63
C THR A 138 14.99 15.90 5.13
N PRO A 139 14.99 14.69 4.55
CA PRO A 139 13.76 14.01 4.14
C PRO A 139 12.81 13.79 5.32
N ASN A 140 11.52 14.04 5.11
CA ASN A 140 10.47 13.68 6.05
C ASN A 140 10.08 12.22 5.81
N ALA A 141 10.90 11.30 6.32
CA ALA A 141 10.73 9.85 6.18
C ALA A 141 11.53 9.10 7.24
N CYS A 142 11.20 7.82 7.42
CA CYS A 142 12.00 6.87 8.17
C CYS A 142 12.45 5.73 7.26
N ALA A 143 13.69 5.28 7.40
CA ALA A 143 14.21 4.14 6.65
C ALA A 143 15.24 3.38 7.48
N ASN A 144 15.48 2.13 7.10
CA ASN A 144 16.57 1.29 7.66
C ASN A 144 17.94 1.63 7.06
N THR A 145 18.00 2.53 6.08
CA THR A 145 19.21 3.02 5.44
C THR A 145 19.45 4.48 5.82
N ARG A 146 20.69 4.95 5.63
CA ARG A 146 20.99 6.38 5.86
C ARG A 146 20.22 7.22 4.85
N LEU A 147 19.46 8.17 5.37
CA LEU A 147 18.82 9.20 4.57
C LEU A 147 19.87 10.26 4.25
N ASN A 148 20.19 10.44 2.97
CA ASN A 148 21.12 11.47 2.54
C ASN A 148 20.40 12.83 2.57
N THR A 149 20.99 13.80 3.27
CA THR A 149 20.59 15.20 3.21
C THR A 149 20.97 15.75 1.85
N HIS A 150 20.01 16.37 1.15
CA HIS A 150 20.29 16.97 -0.16
C HIS A 150 20.21 18.49 -0.06
N THR A 151 21.27 19.19 -0.45
CA THR A 151 21.31 20.66 -0.43
C THR A 151 20.37 21.30 -1.44
N ASP A 152 20.09 20.58 -2.55
CA ASP A 152 19.37 21.15 -3.70
C ASP A 152 17.84 20.95 -3.63
N CYS A 153 17.30 20.50 -2.49
CA CYS A 153 15.86 20.42 -2.28
C CYS A 153 15.31 21.79 -1.83
N ASP A 154 15.08 22.69 -2.78
CA ASP A 154 14.42 23.96 -2.51
C ASP A 154 12.95 23.73 -2.10
N PRO A 155 12.53 24.09 -0.87
CA PRO A 155 11.17 23.90 -0.37
C PRO A 155 10.11 24.69 -1.16
N SER A 156 10.50 25.71 -1.92
CA SER A 156 9.59 26.45 -2.81
C SER A 156 9.22 25.64 -4.06
N SER A 157 10.03 24.63 -4.41
CA SER A 157 9.79 23.79 -5.57
C SER A 157 8.89 22.59 -5.28
N LEU A 158 8.72 22.16 -4.01
CA LEU A 158 7.94 21.00 -3.52
C LEU A 158 8.12 19.67 -4.29
N THR A 159 8.88 19.60 -5.38
CA THR A 159 8.89 18.48 -6.35
C THR A 159 9.97 17.45 -6.06
N CYS A 160 10.85 17.72 -5.10
CA CYS A 160 11.92 16.79 -4.75
C CYS A 160 11.35 15.55 -4.08
N SER A 161 11.44 14.41 -4.78
CA SER A 161 11.13 13.11 -4.19
C SER A 161 12.18 12.77 -3.13
N PRO A 162 11.78 12.35 -1.92
CA PRO A 162 12.68 11.56 -1.11
C PRO A 162 13.01 10.33 -1.97
N PHE A 163 14.28 10.04 -2.25
CA PHE A 163 14.67 8.84 -3.02
C PHE A 163 14.47 7.54 -2.22
N ILE A 164 13.43 7.50 -1.39
CA ILE A 164 13.05 6.41 -0.50
C ILE A 164 11.74 5.88 -1.07
N ARG A 165 11.73 4.62 -1.48
CA ARG A 165 10.48 3.99 -1.91
C ARG A 165 9.72 3.56 -0.65
N GLN A 166 8.39 3.48 -0.73
CA GLN A 166 7.57 3.02 0.41
C GLN A 166 8.00 1.63 0.91
N GLU A 167 8.57 0.80 0.04
CA GLU A 167 9.17 -0.51 0.37
C GLU A 167 10.46 -0.44 1.22
N ASP A 168 11.15 0.71 1.23
CA ASP A 168 12.34 0.98 2.04
C ASP A 168 11.97 1.62 3.40
N ASN A 169 10.69 1.96 3.59
CA ASN A 169 10.16 2.54 4.82
C ASN A 169 9.86 1.43 5.85
N LEU A 170 10.19 1.69 7.12
CA LEU A 170 10.08 0.74 8.23
C LEU A 170 8.67 0.64 8.85
N GLY A 171 7.68 1.29 8.26
CA GLY A 171 6.28 1.28 8.72
C GLY A 171 5.61 -0.09 8.62
#